data_AF-A0A4Q9H2K2-F1
#
_entry.id   AF-A0A4Q9H2K2-F1
#
_cell.length_a   1.000
_cell.length_b   1.000
_cell.length_c   1.000
_cell.angle_alpha   90.00
_cell.angle_beta   90.00
_cell.angle_gamma   90.00
#
_symmetry.space_group_name_H-M   'P 1'
#
loop_
_entity.id
_entity.type
_entity.pdbx_description
1 polymer ?
#
loop_
_entity_poly.entity_id
_entity_poly.type
_entity_poly.pdbx_seq_one_letter_code
_entity_poly.pdbx_strand_id
1 'polypeptide(L)'
;MNMFARRTLDALGWHHSEAAAAHMAQPDGREPLVELIDVWCRQIDAATTHGTKSVDSLTQVFAQIERQLAEAIDMTQSAAQAMGGTGGGIGGAAEQARHRLEHVIGLIEGAVSANHQLFDAVTEAVQAVRELNETAASVEKISQMTTLLSINARIEAARAGEAGQGFSVVADEVRRLAAQSRQESQTIMARVARIESVIQDTASKAEALRKRDTELIEQSRQDMVQILDELNAPVQGVMDAADALCQIGQSTRMSVSDALVQFQFMDRIGQRLAHVHSSLALLGQELHTDWPQAHQVAELDRQLLASYTMQEEKRTHRNEPEPADDNDGLVMF
;
A
#
# COMPACT_ATOMS: atom_id res chain seq x y z
N MET A 1 40.63 39.94 -19.93
CA MET A 1 39.78 40.91 -20.68
C MET A 1 38.89 40.13 -21.64
N ASN A 2 37.57 40.24 -21.51
CA ASN A 2 36.60 39.48 -22.30
C ASN A 2 36.64 39.90 -23.79
N MET A 3 36.40 38.98 -24.73
CA MET A 3 36.45 39.20 -26.18
C MET A 3 35.49 40.33 -26.63
N PHE A 4 34.39 40.51 -25.89
CA PHE A 4 33.46 41.62 -26.07
C PHE A 4 34.11 42.97 -25.77
N ALA A 5 34.72 43.12 -24.59
CA ALA A 5 35.42 44.35 -24.19
C ALA A 5 36.50 44.74 -25.20
N ARG A 6 37.26 43.77 -25.73
CA ARG A 6 38.30 44.02 -26.73
C ARG A 6 37.73 44.53 -28.07
N ARG A 7 36.60 43.97 -28.53
CA ARG A 7 35.89 44.46 -29.73
C ARG A 7 35.28 45.84 -29.54
N THR A 8 34.74 46.15 -28.36
CA THR A 8 34.19 47.49 -28.07
C THR A 8 35.31 48.54 -28.05
N LEU A 9 36.45 48.20 -27.44
CA LEU A 9 37.64 49.06 -27.40
C LEU A 9 38.22 49.32 -28.80
N ASP A 10 38.31 48.28 -29.64
CA ASP A 10 38.78 48.38 -31.02
C ASP A 10 37.77 49.17 -31.90
N ALA A 11 36.47 49.00 -31.70
CA ALA A 11 35.42 49.74 -32.42
C ALA A 11 35.34 51.23 -32.03
N LEU A 12 35.71 51.57 -30.80
CA LEU A 12 35.82 52.96 -30.31
C LEU A 12 37.14 53.65 -30.70
N GLY A 13 38.05 52.95 -31.38
CA GLY A 13 39.34 53.51 -31.80
C GLY A 13 40.32 53.78 -30.63
N TRP A 14 40.15 53.11 -29.48
CA TRP A 14 41.06 53.22 -28.34
C TRP A 14 42.38 52.49 -28.60
N HIS A 15 43.18 53.03 -29.51
CA HIS A 15 44.61 52.77 -29.58
C HIS A 15 45.33 53.78 -28.70
N HIS A 16 46.31 53.33 -27.89
CA HIS A 16 47.07 54.14 -26.92
C HIS A 16 47.93 55.25 -27.60
N SER A 17 47.31 56.18 -28.33
CA SER A 17 47.98 57.34 -28.93
C SER A 17 47.38 58.64 -28.39
N GLU A 18 48.23 59.63 -28.11
CA GLU A 18 47.84 60.98 -27.65
C GLU A 18 46.83 61.67 -28.59
N ALA A 19 46.76 61.28 -29.87
CA ALA A 19 45.82 61.81 -30.85
C ALA A 19 44.37 61.34 -30.61
N ALA A 20 44.16 60.12 -30.14
CA ALA A 20 42.83 59.61 -29.80
C ALA A 20 42.25 60.33 -28.57
N ALA A 21 43.09 60.62 -27.58
CA ALA A 21 42.72 61.40 -26.39
C ALA A 21 42.35 62.86 -26.75
N ALA A 22 43.05 63.47 -27.71
CA ALA A 22 42.76 64.83 -28.17
C ALA A 22 41.46 64.93 -28.99
N HIS A 23 41.07 63.88 -29.73
CA HIS A 23 39.81 63.84 -30.48
C HIS A 23 38.60 63.58 -29.58
N MET A 24 38.77 62.80 -28.51
CA MET A 24 37.72 62.61 -27.50
C MET A 24 37.47 63.87 -26.67
N ALA A 25 38.48 64.73 -26.48
CA ALA A 25 38.33 66.01 -25.78
C ALA A 25 37.43 67.04 -26.52
N GLN A 26 37.00 66.75 -27.76
CA GLN A 26 36.05 67.56 -28.52
C GLN A 26 34.60 67.21 -28.14
N PRO A 27 33.62 68.13 -28.31
CA PRO A 27 32.22 67.89 -27.98
C PRO A 27 31.64 66.60 -28.60
N ASP A 28 32.04 66.28 -29.84
CA ASP A 28 31.62 65.10 -30.61
C ASP A 28 32.02 63.75 -29.99
N GLY A 29 33.03 63.72 -29.11
CA GLY A 29 33.50 62.49 -28.46
C GLY A 29 32.68 62.07 -27.22
N ARG A 30 31.87 62.99 -26.67
CA ARG A 30 31.09 62.77 -25.44
C ARG A 30 29.71 62.20 -25.71
N GLU A 31 29.05 62.63 -26.79
CA GLU A 31 27.70 62.17 -27.15
C GLU A 31 27.59 60.64 -27.25
N PRO A 32 28.51 59.92 -27.93
CA PRO A 32 28.43 58.45 -28.01
C PRO A 32 28.63 57.75 -26.66
N LEU A 33 29.40 58.36 -25.74
CA LEU A 33 29.63 57.83 -24.39
C LEU A 33 28.38 58.01 -23.52
N VAL A 34 27.72 59.17 -23.62
CA VAL A 34 26.46 59.42 -22.93
C VAL A 34 25.36 58.49 -23.45
N GLU A 35 25.24 58.29 -24.77
CA GLU A 35 24.31 57.32 -25.34
C GLU A 35 24.57 55.88 -24.83
N LEU A 36 25.84 55.50 -24.67
CA LEU A 36 26.21 54.20 -24.14
C LEU A 36 25.88 54.06 -22.65
N ILE A 37 26.11 55.11 -21.86
CA ILE A 37 25.70 55.18 -20.45
C ILE A 37 24.19 55.02 -20.31
N ASP A 38 23.40 55.71 -21.14
CA ASP A 38 21.94 55.58 -21.17
C ASP A 38 21.49 54.16 -21.52
N VAL A 39 22.18 53.50 -22.46
CA VAL A 39 21.94 52.08 -22.78
C VAL A 39 22.22 51.20 -21.57
N TRP A 40 23.33 51.41 -20.84
CA TRP A 40 23.64 50.64 -19.63
C TRP A 40 22.63 50.87 -18.51
N CYS A 41 22.22 52.11 -18.28
CA CYS A 41 21.16 52.44 -17.33
C CYS A 41 19.86 51.68 -17.67
N ARG A 42 19.40 51.73 -18.94
CA ARG A 42 18.21 50.98 -19.39
C ARG A 42 18.37 49.46 -19.23
N GLN A 43 19.57 48.91 -19.46
CA GLN A 43 19.83 47.47 -19.26
C GLN A 43 19.81 47.09 -17.78
N ILE A 44 20.35 47.94 -16.90
CA ILE A 44 20.29 47.73 -15.45
C ILE A 44 18.84 47.78 -14.97
N ASP A 45 18.05 48.77 -15.39
CA ASP A 45 16.61 48.87 -15.06
C ASP A 45 15.81 47.67 -15.57
N ALA A 46 16.10 47.19 -16.78
CA ALA A 46 15.47 45.99 -17.31
C ALA A 46 15.86 44.74 -16.49
N ALA A 47 17.13 44.61 -16.11
CA ALA A 47 17.63 43.49 -15.33
C ALA A 47 17.04 43.47 -13.90
N THR A 48 16.98 44.62 -13.22
CA THR A 48 16.37 44.74 -11.89
C THR A 48 14.87 44.43 -11.96
N THR A 49 14.16 45.00 -12.93
CA THR A 49 12.72 44.75 -13.15
C THR A 49 12.45 43.27 -13.43
N HIS A 50 13.25 42.63 -14.29
CA HIS A 50 13.12 41.19 -14.56
C HIS A 50 13.44 40.33 -13.34
N GLY A 51 14.46 40.71 -12.55
CA GLY A 51 14.83 40.03 -11.30
C GLY A 51 13.69 40.05 -10.28
N THR A 52 13.13 41.24 -10.01
CA THR A 52 12.00 41.39 -9.08
C THR A 52 10.78 40.59 -9.55
N LYS A 53 10.39 40.70 -10.82
CA LYS A 53 9.26 39.92 -11.37
C LYS A 53 9.47 38.40 -11.27
N SER A 54 10.71 37.94 -11.41
CA SER A 54 11.04 36.51 -11.29
C SER A 54 10.89 36.04 -9.84
N VAL A 55 11.33 36.84 -8.86
CA VAL A 55 11.13 36.55 -7.43
C VAL A 55 9.65 36.56 -7.05
N ASP A 56 8.88 37.53 -7.53
CA ASP A 56 7.42 37.58 -7.29
C ASP A 56 6.74 36.31 -7.84
N SER A 57 7.08 35.91 -9.07
CA SER A 57 6.55 34.71 -9.70
C SER A 57 6.93 33.44 -8.93
N LEU A 58 8.18 33.32 -8.47
CA LEU A 58 8.62 32.16 -7.69
C LEU A 58 7.93 32.09 -6.32
N THR A 59 7.76 33.23 -5.66
CA THR A 59 7.03 33.33 -4.39
C THR A 59 5.58 32.87 -4.57
N GLN A 60 4.92 33.24 -5.67
CA GLN A 60 3.58 32.77 -6.00
C GLN A 60 3.53 31.26 -6.24
N VAL A 61 4.52 30.69 -6.95
CA VAL A 61 4.63 29.23 -7.16
C VAL A 61 4.83 28.49 -5.84
N PHE A 62 5.68 28.98 -4.94
CA PHE A 62 5.87 28.38 -3.63
C PHE A 62 4.62 28.43 -2.76
N ALA A 63 3.91 29.56 -2.73
CA ALA A 63 2.63 29.66 -2.03
C ALA A 63 1.57 28.69 -2.58
N GLN A 64 1.62 28.39 -3.89
CA GLN A 64 0.76 27.39 -4.50
C GLN A 64 1.15 25.97 -4.10
N ILE A 65 2.45 25.65 -4.08
CA ILE A 65 2.98 24.35 -3.64
C ILE A 65 2.59 24.08 -2.18
N GLU A 66 2.75 25.06 -1.29
CA GLU A 66 2.35 24.98 0.11
C GLU A 66 0.86 24.65 0.26
N ARG A 67 -0.01 25.32 -0.50
CA ARG A 67 -1.45 25.05 -0.46
C ARG A 67 -1.79 23.65 -0.96
N GLN A 68 -1.21 23.24 -2.07
CA GLN A 68 -1.42 21.91 -2.64
C GLN A 68 -0.93 20.79 -1.72
N LEU A 69 0.19 21.01 -1.03
CA LEU A 69 0.68 20.07 -0.02
C LEU A 69 -0.25 19.98 1.19
N ALA A 70 -0.74 21.11 1.69
CA ALA A 70 -1.68 21.13 2.80
C ALA A 70 -2.98 20.38 2.45
N GLU A 71 -3.54 20.63 1.26
CA GLU A 71 -4.72 19.92 0.76
C GLU A 71 -4.45 18.41 0.58
N ALA A 72 -3.32 18.03 0.00
CA ALA A 72 -2.96 16.62 -0.19
C ALA A 72 -2.78 15.87 1.14
N ILE A 73 -2.16 16.51 2.14
CA ILE A 73 -2.00 15.95 3.49
C ILE A 73 -3.35 15.77 4.16
N ASP A 74 -4.23 16.79 4.13
CA ASP A 74 -5.55 16.73 4.75
C ASP A 74 -6.44 15.65 4.11
N MET A 75 -6.43 15.56 2.78
CA MET A 75 -7.13 14.51 2.04
C MET A 75 -6.62 13.11 2.41
N THR A 76 -5.31 12.94 2.50
CA THR A 76 -4.70 11.63 2.79
C THR A 76 -4.91 11.22 4.24
N GLN A 77 -4.84 12.16 5.19
CA GLN A 77 -5.17 11.89 6.60
C GLN A 77 -6.64 11.54 6.77
N SER A 78 -7.54 12.24 6.10
CA SER A 78 -8.97 11.93 6.10
C SER A 78 -9.25 10.54 5.55
N ALA A 79 -8.59 10.14 4.45
CA ALA A 79 -8.68 8.81 3.90
C ALA A 79 -8.15 7.74 4.87
N ALA A 80 -6.98 7.97 5.49
CA ALA A 80 -6.40 7.07 6.48
C ALA A 80 -7.31 6.88 7.70
N GLN A 81 -7.90 7.96 8.23
CA GLN A 81 -8.87 7.89 9.33
C GLN A 81 -10.15 7.15 8.93
N ALA A 82 -10.66 7.39 7.73
CA ALA A 82 -11.83 6.69 7.21
C ALA A 82 -11.59 5.18 7.07
N MET A 83 -10.35 4.74 6.82
CA MET A 83 -10.01 3.32 6.75
C MET A 83 -9.68 2.69 8.11
N GLY A 84 -9.00 3.40 9.00
CA GLY A 84 -8.59 2.90 10.33
C GLY A 84 -9.67 3.02 11.41
N GLY A 85 -10.75 3.77 11.17
CA GLY A 85 -11.83 3.97 12.15
C GLY A 85 -12.54 2.66 12.53
N THR A 86 -12.55 2.36 13.84
CA THR A 86 -13.06 1.11 14.45
C THR A 86 -14.56 0.84 14.30
N GLY A 87 -15.34 1.75 13.69
CA GLY A 87 -16.79 1.63 13.59
C GLY A 87 -17.38 1.62 12.18
N GLY A 88 -16.62 1.97 11.15
CA GLY A 88 -17.18 2.13 9.79
C GLY A 88 -16.18 2.09 8.64
N GLY A 89 -14.88 2.06 8.94
CA GLY A 89 -13.84 1.91 7.93
C GLY A 89 -13.58 0.48 7.50
N ILE A 90 -12.59 0.31 6.62
CA ILE A 90 -12.12 -1.00 6.18
C ILE A 90 -11.65 -1.84 7.38
N GLY A 91 -11.02 -1.24 8.40
CA GLY A 91 -10.63 -1.94 9.62
C GLY A 91 -11.83 -2.53 10.38
N GLY A 92 -12.92 -1.78 10.53
CA GLY A 92 -14.16 -2.29 11.14
C GLY A 92 -14.84 -3.35 10.29
N ALA A 93 -14.84 -3.19 8.96
CA ALA A 93 -15.36 -4.20 8.03
C ALA A 93 -14.54 -5.50 8.06
N ALA A 94 -13.21 -5.41 8.18
CA ALA A 94 -12.31 -6.55 8.32
C ALA A 94 -12.57 -7.30 9.64
N GLU A 95 -12.75 -6.59 10.76
CA GLU A 95 -13.09 -7.22 12.04
C GLU A 95 -14.47 -7.89 12.00
N GLN A 96 -15.44 -7.27 11.34
CA GLN A 96 -16.75 -7.88 11.13
C GLN A 96 -16.68 -9.11 10.21
N ALA A 97 -15.84 -9.07 9.18
CA ALA A 97 -15.58 -10.21 8.31
C ALA A 97 -14.92 -11.36 9.11
N ARG A 98 -13.94 -11.05 9.97
CA ARG A 98 -13.31 -12.00 10.90
C ARG A 98 -14.33 -12.73 11.75
N HIS A 99 -15.21 -11.99 12.44
CA HIS A 99 -16.25 -12.59 13.27
C HIS A 99 -17.24 -13.45 12.47
N ARG A 100 -17.64 -13.02 11.26
CA ARG A 100 -18.53 -13.82 10.41
C ARG A 100 -17.87 -15.10 9.94
N LEU A 101 -16.59 -15.03 9.58
CA LEU A 101 -15.82 -16.16 9.12
C LEU A 101 -15.56 -17.17 10.25
N GLU A 102 -15.22 -16.70 11.45
CA GLU A 102 -15.14 -17.54 12.66
C GLU A 102 -16.47 -18.25 12.96
N HIS A 103 -17.59 -17.53 12.83
CA HIS A 103 -18.92 -18.12 13.01
C HIS A 103 -19.21 -19.20 11.97
N VAL A 104 -18.82 -18.99 10.71
CA VAL A 104 -18.97 -20.02 9.65
C VAL A 104 -18.16 -21.27 9.97
N ILE A 105 -16.93 -21.15 10.47
CA ILE A 105 -16.15 -22.33 10.91
C ILE A 105 -16.85 -23.06 12.03
N GLY A 106 -17.37 -22.35 13.03
CA GLY A 106 -18.12 -22.98 14.12
C GLY A 106 -19.35 -23.76 13.61
N LEU A 107 -20.05 -23.25 12.58
CA LEU A 107 -21.14 -23.98 11.94
C LEU A 107 -20.66 -25.24 11.21
N ILE A 108 -19.53 -25.18 10.51
CA ILE A 108 -18.95 -26.33 9.81
C ILE A 108 -18.49 -27.39 10.82
N GLU A 109 -17.78 -27.00 11.88
CA GLU A 109 -17.36 -27.91 12.95
C GLU A 109 -18.57 -28.60 13.60
N GLY A 110 -19.65 -27.86 13.83
CA GLY A 110 -20.92 -28.42 14.32
C GLY A 110 -21.51 -29.46 13.36
N ALA A 111 -21.48 -29.19 12.06
CA ALA A 111 -21.94 -30.14 11.05
C ALA A 111 -21.07 -31.41 10.98
N VAL A 112 -19.74 -31.27 11.08
CA VAL A 112 -18.81 -32.41 11.12
C VAL A 112 -19.03 -33.26 12.36
N SER A 113 -19.25 -32.63 13.51
CA SER A 113 -19.60 -33.34 14.75
C SER A 113 -20.91 -34.15 14.60
N ALA A 114 -21.93 -33.58 13.95
CA ALA A 114 -23.16 -34.30 13.64
C ALA A 114 -22.93 -35.49 12.68
N ASN A 115 -22.06 -35.33 11.67
CA ASN A 115 -21.67 -36.43 10.78
C ASN A 115 -20.93 -37.55 11.54
N HIS A 116 -20.08 -37.22 12.52
CA HIS A 116 -19.45 -38.22 13.39
C HIS A 116 -20.47 -39.04 14.19
N GLN A 117 -21.50 -38.41 14.74
CA GLN A 117 -22.58 -39.12 15.44
C GLN A 117 -23.34 -40.08 14.52
N LEU A 118 -23.56 -39.68 13.25
CA LEU A 118 -24.14 -40.57 12.25
C LEU A 118 -23.23 -41.78 11.95
N PHE A 119 -21.91 -41.58 11.94
CA PHE A 119 -20.95 -42.66 11.74
C PHE A 119 -20.97 -43.68 12.90
N ASP A 120 -21.08 -43.20 14.14
CA ASP A 120 -21.21 -44.07 15.30
C ASP A 120 -22.47 -44.93 15.20
N ALA A 121 -23.60 -44.33 14.81
CA ALA A 121 -24.85 -45.06 14.58
C ALA A 121 -24.75 -46.09 13.44
N VAL A 122 -24.03 -45.79 12.36
CA VAL A 122 -23.75 -46.77 11.29
C VAL A 122 -22.91 -47.93 11.81
N THR A 123 -21.91 -47.65 12.65
CA THR A 123 -21.06 -48.68 13.26
C THR A 123 -21.86 -49.59 14.20
N GLU A 124 -22.78 -49.01 15.00
CA GLU A 124 -23.71 -49.77 15.82
C GLU A 124 -24.64 -50.66 14.97
N ALA A 125 -25.13 -50.14 13.84
CA ALA A 125 -25.95 -50.92 12.91
C ALA A 125 -25.20 -52.10 12.27
N VAL A 126 -23.90 -51.97 11.99
CA VAL A 126 -23.05 -53.10 11.56
C VAL A 126 -23.06 -54.20 12.62
N GLN A 127 -22.91 -53.84 13.89
CA GLN A 127 -22.88 -54.79 14.99
C GLN A 127 -24.23 -55.51 15.17
N ALA A 128 -25.33 -54.76 15.13
CA ALA A 128 -26.68 -55.34 15.20
C ALA A 128 -26.97 -56.33 14.07
N VAL A 129 -26.48 -56.05 12.84
CA VAL A 129 -26.64 -56.95 11.71
C VAL A 129 -25.85 -58.26 11.88
N ARG A 130 -24.67 -58.21 12.50
CA ARG A 130 -23.90 -59.43 12.83
C ARG A 130 -24.65 -60.31 13.81
N GLU A 131 -25.21 -59.71 14.87
CA GLU A 131 -26.02 -60.42 15.87
C GLU A 131 -27.28 -61.06 15.28
N LEU A 132 -27.94 -60.38 14.34
CA LEU A 132 -29.07 -60.94 13.59
C LEU A 132 -28.65 -62.15 12.75
N ASN A 133 -27.48 -62.10 12.13
CA ASN A 133 -26.95 -63.20 11.32
C ASN A 133 -26.65 -64.44 12.18
N GLU A 134 -26.03 -64.24 13.35
CA GLU A 134 -25.79 -65.29 14.34
C GLU A 134 -27.09 -65.91 14.86
N THR A 135 -28.11 -65.08 15.13
CA THR A 135 -29.43 -65.52 15.56
C THR A 135 -30.10 -66.36 14.48
N ALA A 136 -30.09 -65.91 13.23
CA ALA A 136 -30.66 -66.64 12.12
C ALA A 136 -29.97 -68.00 11.89
N ALA A 137 -28.63 -68.06 11.99
CA ALA A 137 -27.87 -69.30 11.93
C ALA A 137 -28.20 -70.26 13.09
N SER A 138 -28.44 -69.73 14.29
CA SER A 138 -28.89 -70.52 15.44
C SER A 138 -30.28 -71.14 15.21
N VAL A 139 -31.23 -70.37 14.66
CA VAL A 139 -32.57 -70.89 14.32
C VAL A 139 -32.50 -71.96 13.23
N GLU A 140 -31.61 -71.81 12.24
CA GLU A 140 -31.38 -72.83 11.21
C GLU A 140 -30.88 -74.14 11.86
N LYS A 141 -29.92 -74.04 12.78
CA LYS A 141 -29.38 -75.18 13.53
C LYS A 141 -30.43 -75.87 14.40
N ILE A 142 -31.28 -75.10 15.10
CA ILE A 142 -32.41 -75.64 15.87
C ILE A 142 -33.36 -76.39 14.94
N SER A 143 -33.74 -75.77 13.82
CA SER A 143 -34.62 -76.38 12.81
C SER A 143 -34.04 -77.68 12.26
N GLN A 144 -32.72 -77.77 12.07
CA GLN A 144 -32.04 -79.00 11.69
C GLN A 144 -32.15 -80.10 12.75
N MET A 145 -31.92 -79.76 14.03
CA MET A 145 -32.07 -80.71 15.14
C MET A 145 -33.52 -81.17 15.31
N THR A 146 -34.50 -80.27 15.19
CA THR A 146 -35.93 -80.62 15.25
C THR A 146 -36.34 -81.54 14.09
N THR A 147 -35.78 -81.33 12.89
CA THR A 147 -35.99 -82.24 11.75
C THR A 147 -35.50 -83.64 12.08
N LEU A 148 -34.29 -83.78 12.67
CA LEU A 148 -33.75 -85.08 13.10
C LEU A 148 -34.62 -85.72 14.20
N LEU A 149 -35.04 -84.94 15.18
CA LEU A 149 -35.91 -85.40 16.26
C LEU A 149 -37.26 -85.91 15.73
N SER A 150 -37.87 -85.20 14.78
CA SER A 150 -39.13 -85.61 14.14
C SER A 150 -38.99 -86.90 13.34
N ILE A 151 -37.82 -87.13 12.72
CA ILE A 151 -37.54 -88.37 12.00
C ILE A 151 -37.46 -89.53 12.99
N ASN A 152 -36.77 -89.35 14.11
CA ASN A 152 -36.68 -90.35 15.16
C ASN A 152 -38.06 -90.66 15.78
N ALA A 153 -38.87 -89.63 16.06
CA ALA A 153 -40.23 -89.79 16.58
C ALA A 153 -41.13 -90.55 15.61
N ARG A 154 -41.02 -90.27 14.31
CA ARG A 154 -41.78 -90.97 13.26
C ARG A 154 -41.36 -92.44 13.13
N ILE A 155 -40.06 -92.74 13.25
CA ILE A 155 -39.55 -94.12 13.26
C ILE A 155 -40.15 -94.88 14.44
N GLU A 156 -40.16 -94.28 15.64
CA GLU A 156 -40.71 -94.94 16.84
C GLU A 156 -42.24 -95.09 16.78
N ALA A 157 -42.94 -94.11 16.20
CA ALA A 157 -44.38 -94.19 15.92
C ALA A 157 -44.72 -95.35 14.96
N ALA A 158 -43.91 -95.54 13.90
CA ALA A 158 -44.07 -96.69 13.00
C ALA A 158 -43.79 -98.03 13.71
N ARG A 159 -42.86 -98.03 14.67
CA ARG A 159 -42.49 -99.21 15.47
C ARG A 159 -43.59 -99.65 16.43
N ALA A 160 -44.39 -98.71 16.94
CA ALA A 160 -45.55 -98.96 17.80
C ALA A 160 -46.80 -99.48 17.06
N GLY A 161 -46.77 -99.58 15.72
CA GLY A 161 -47.88 -100.11 14.92
C GLY A 161 -49.14 -99.24 15.00
N GLU A 162 -50.31 -99.87 15.19
CA GLU A 162 -51.60 -99.15 15.25
C GLU A 162 -51.67 -98.13 16.40
N ALA A 163 -51.03 -98.42 17.54
CA ALA A 163 -50.99 -97.50 18.69
C ALA A 163 -50.19 -96.21 18.42
N GLY A 164 -49.32 -96.22 17.39
CA GLY A 164 -48.44 -95.10 17.04
C GLY A 164 -48.99 -94.16 15.95
N GLN A 165 -50.15 -94.46 15.33
CA GLN A 165 -50.65 -93.67 14.19
C GLN A 165 -50.80 -92.17 14.50
N GLY A 166 -51.37 -91.83 15.66
CA GLY A 166 -51.51 -90.43 16.09
C GLY A 166 -50.15 -89.72 16.26
N PHE A 167 -49.15 -90.41 16.81
CA PHE A 167 -47.79 -89.88 16.95
C PHE A 167 -47.08 -89.72 15.62
N SER A 168 -47.35 -90.58 14.62
CA SER A 168 -46.78 -90.45 13.28
C SER A 168 -47.24 -89.16 12.60
N VAL A 169 -48.54 -88.82 12.72
CA VAL A 169 -49.09 -87.57 12.16
C VAL A 169 -48.44 -86.35 12.80
N VAL A 170 -48.29 -86.35 14.13
CA VAL A 170 -47.60 -85.27 14.86
C VAL A 170 -46.14 -85.17 14.42
N ALA A 171 -45.44 -86.30 14.26
CA ALA A 171 -44.04 -86.29 13.85
C ALA A 171 -43.84 -85.74 12.42
N ASP A 172 -44.72 -86.09 11.47
CA ASP A 172 -44.67 -85.51 10.12
C ASP A 172 -44.99 -84.00 10.12
N GLU A 173 -45.93 -83.55 10.96
CA GLU A 173 -46.23 -82.11 11.08
C GLU A 173 -45.09 -81.33 11.73
N VAL A 174 -44.45 -81.87 12.78
CA VAL A 174 -43.23 -81.27 13.38
C VAL A 174 -42.09 -81.21 12.35
N ARG A 175 -41.93 -82.25 11.52
CA ARG A 175 -40.94 -82.26 10.43
C ARG A 175 -41.23 -81.15 9.41
N ARG A 176 -42.49 -80.98 9.03
CA ARG A 176 -42.94 -79.95 8.09
C ARG A 176 -42.67 -78.55 8.64
N LEU A 177 -43.02 -78.29 9.91
CA LEU A 177 -42.74 -77.03 10.60
C LEU A 177 -41.25 -76.75 10.72
N ALA A 178 -40.43 -77.76 11.04
CA ALA A 178 -38.99 -77.61 11.11
C ALA A 178 -38.35 -77.30 9.74
N ALA A 179 -38.85 -77.92 8.66
CA ALA A 179 -38.42 -77.60 7.30
C ALA A 179 -38.80 -76.17 6.89
N GLN A 180 -40.03 -75.75 7.20
CA GLN A 180 -40.50 -74.38 6.96
C GLN A 180 -39.68 -73.36 7.75
N SER A 181 -39.41 -73.63 9.03
CA SER A 181 -38.55 -72.79 9.88
C SER A 181 -37.14 -72.64 9.30
N ARG A 182 -36.55 -73.73 8.80
CA ARG A 182 -35.24 -73.68 8.12
C ARG A 182 -35.26 -72.78 6.88
N GLN A 183 -36.30 -72.91 6.04
CA GLN A 183 -36.45 -72.09 4.83
C GLN A 183 -36.62 -70.60 5.16
N GLU A 184 -37.39 -70.28 6.21
CA GLU A 184 -37.53 -68.91 6.70
C GLU A 184 -36.20 -68.38 7.25
N SER A 185 -35.44 -69.17 8.03
CA SER A 185 -34.10 -68.79 8.50
C SER A 185 -33.14 -68.48 7.35
N GLN A 186 -33.12 -69.31 6.30
CA GLN A 186 -32.29 -69.06 5.12
C GLN A 186 -32.70 -67.78 4.38
N THR A 187 -34.01 -67.50 4.31
CA THR A 187 -34.52 -66.25 3.73
C THR A 187 -34.11 -65.03 4.56
N ILE A 188 -34.13 -65.15 5.90
CA ILE A 188 -33.64 -64.11 6.81
C ILE A 188 -32.15 -63.88 6.58
N MET A 189 -31.32 -64.93 6.56
CA MET A 189 -29.87 -64.81 6.33
C MET A 189 -29.57 -64.11 4.99
N ALA A 190 -30.28 -64.45 3.91
CA ALA A 190 -30.12 -63.77 2.62
C ALA A 190 -30.47 -62.27 2.68
N ARG A 191 -31.52 -61.90 3.42
CA ARG A 191 -31.90 -60.50 3.63
C ARG A 191 -30.88 -59.75 4.49
N VAL A 192 -30.41 -60.39 5.57
CA VAL A 192 -29.38 -59.85 6.46
C VAL A 192 -28.08 -59.61 5.71
N ALA A 193 -27.62 -60.54 4.87
CA ALA A 193 -26.43 -60.36 4.04
C ALA A 193 -26.56 -59.17 3.06
N ARG A 194 -27.75 -58.94 2.51
CA ARG A 194 -28.00 -57.76 1.67
C ARG A 194 -27.96 -56.46 2.49
N ILE A 195 -28.49 -56.46 3.71
CA ILE A 195 -28.42 -55.29 4.61
C ILE A 195 -26.96 -55.04 5.02
N GLU A 196 -26.21 -56.08 5.36
CA GLU A 196 -24.78 -56.01 5.68
C GLU A 196 -24.00 -55.33 4.55
N SER A 197 -24.20 -55.74 3.30
CA SER A 197 -23.55 -55.11 2.14
C SER A 197 -23.88 -53.62 2.02
N VAL A 198 -25.13 -53.20 2.26
CA VAL A 198 -25.55 -51.80 2.18
C VAL A 198 -24.93 -50.97 3.31
N ILE A 199 -24.90 -51.52 4.53
CA ILE A 199 -24.29 -50.83 5.67
C ILE A 199 -22.78 -50.72 5.49
N GLN A 200 -22.10 -51.77 5.01
CA GLN A 200 -20.66 -51.75 4.74
C GLN A 200 -20.29 -50.67 3.70
N ASP A 201 -21.07 -50.57 2.60
CA ASP A 201 -20.91 -49.52 1.59
C ASP A 201 -21.14 -48.12 2.20
N THR A 202 -22.18 -47.98 3.02
CA THR A 202 -22.50 -46.72 3.71
C THR A 202 -21.38 -46.31 4.68
N ALA A 203 -20.83 -47.24 5.46
CA ALA A 203 -19.72 -47.01 6.37
C ALA A 203 -18.46 -46.55 5.61
N SER A 204 -18.15 -47.17 4.46
CA SER A 204 -17.01 -46.78 3.64
C SER A 204 -17.12 -45.35 3.09
N LYS A 205 -18.32 -44.96 2.64
CA LYS A 205 -18.61 -43.61 2.15
C LYS A 205 -18.56 -42.59 3.29
N ALA A 206 -19.06 -42.96 4.46
CA ALA A 206 -19.02 -42.10 5.64
C ALA A 206 -17.57 -41.84 6.11
N GLU A 207 -16.69 -42.84 6.10
CA GLU A 207 -15.27 -42.63 6.45
C GLU A 207 -14.56 -41.73 5.43
N ALA A 208 -14.85 -41.90 4.13
CA ALA A 208 -14.31 -41.02 3.09
C ALA A 208 -14.79 -39.57 3.26
N LEU A 209 -16.06 -39.38 3.63
CA LEU A 209 -16.62 -38.07 3.93
C LEU A 209 -15.95 -37.45 5.15
N ARG A 210 -15.77 -38.21 6.24
CA ARG A 210 -15.09 -37.76 7.47
C ARG A 210 -13.70 -37.20 7.22
N LYS A 211 -12.91 -37.90 6.39
CA LYS A 211 -11.57 -37.44 6.01
C LYS A 211 -11.64 -36.14 5.20
N ARG A 212 -12.55 -36.08 4.23
CA ARG A 212 -12.75 -34.89 3.38
C ARG A 212 -13.21 -33.67 4.18
N ASP A 213 -14.13 -33.87 5.11
CA ASP A 213 -14.65 -32.82 6.01
C ASP A 213 -13.53 -32.22 6.87
N THR A 214 -12.64 -33.07 7.39
CA THR A 214 -11.47 -32.63 8.18
C THR A 214 -10.51 -31.80 7.33
N GLU A 215 -10.21 -32.25 6.10
CA GLU A 215 -9.36 -31.52 5.15
C GLU A 215 -9.97 -30.17 4.75
N LEU A 216 -11.28 -30.14 4.50
CA LEU A 216 -11.99 -28.90 4.14
C LEU A 216 -12.02 -27.88 5.27
N ILE A 217 -12.13 -28.29 6.54
CA ILE A 217 -12.05 -27.37 7.68
C ILE A 217 -10.67 -26.72 7.75
N GLU A 218 -9.61 -27.51 7.65
CA GLU A 218 -8.25 -26.98 7.72
C GLU A 218 -7.94 -26.03 6.55
N GLN A 219 -8.36 -26.39 5.33
CA GLN A 219 -8.25 -25.51 4.16
C GLN A 219 -9.05 -24.22 4.36
N SER A 220 -10.31 -24.32 4.79
CA SER A 220 -11.16 -23.15 5.03
C SER A 220 -10.57 -22.22 6.07
N ARG A 221 -9.91 -22.76 7.10
CA ARG A 221 -9.21 -22.00 8.13
C ARG A 221 -7.99 -21.26 7.57
N GLN A 222 -7.22 -21.90 6.69
CA GLN A 222 -6.07 -21.28 6.03
C GLN A 222 -6.51 -20.16 5.07
N ASP A 223 -7.51 -20.42 4.23
CA ASP A 223 -8.09 -19.43 3.31
C ASP A 223 -8.61 -18.20 4.09
N MET A 224 -9.16 -18.43 5.28
CA MET A 224 -9.64 -17.37 6.17
C MET A 224 -8.53 -16.42 6.60
N VAL A 225 -7.42 -16.97 7.08
CA VAL A 225 -6.26 -16.19 7.51
C VAL A 225 -5.74 -15.38 6.34
N GLN A 226 -5.63 -16.00 5.17
CA GLN A 226 -5.19 -15.32 3.96
C GLN A 226 -6.12 -14.16 3.56
N ILE A 227 -7.44 -14.37 3.57
CA ILE A 227 -8.41 -13.30 3.27
C ILE A 227 -8.30 -12.14 4.26
N LEU A 228 -8.08 -12.44 5.55
CA LEU A 228 -7.93 -11.40 6.57
C LEU A 228 -6.64 -10.60 6.36
N ASP A 229 -5.54 -11.25 6.03
CA ASP A 229 -4.27 -10.59 5.71
C ASP A 229 -4.41 -9.71 4.44
N GLU A 230 -5.07 -10.22 3.40
CA GLU A 230 -5.35 -9.49 2.15
C GLU A 230 -6.26 -8.26 2.38
N LEU A 231 -7.18 -8.33 3.33
CA LEU A 231 -8.04 -7.19 3.71
C LEU A 231 -7.29 -6.14 4.53
N ASN A 232 -6.32 -6.55 5.35
CA ASN A 232 -5.62 -5.65 6.25
C ASN A 232 -4.42 -4.94 5.58
N ALA A 233 -3.79 -5.58 4.60
CA ALA A 233 -2.63 -5.02 3.89
C ALA A 233 -2.89 -3.65 3.22
N PRO A 234 -4.02 -3.41 2.53
CA PRO A 234 -4.33 -2.10 1.95
C PRO A 234 -4.51 -1.01 3.01
N VAL A 235 -5.09 -1.34 4.17
CA VAL A 235 -5.26 -0.39 5.28
C VAL A 235 -3.90 0.08 5.76
N GLN A 236 -2.98 -0.86 6.03
CA GLN A 236 -1.63 -0.54 6.43
C GLN A 236 -0.90 0.29 5.35
N GLY A 237 -1.03 -0.10 4.09
CA GLY A 237 -0.39 0.60 2.97
C GLY A 237 -0.81 2.07 2.85
N VAL A 238 -2.07 2.41 3.16
CA VAL A 238 -2.49 3.82 3.15
C VAL A 238 -2.05 4.57 4.41
N MET A 239 -1.99 3.91 5.57
CA MET A 239 -1.41 4.54 6.77
C MET A 239 0.06 4.90 6.54
N ASP A 240 0.85 3.98 5.96
CA ASP A 240 2.25 4.21 5.63
C ASP A 240 2.41 5.34 4.59
N ALA A 241 1.52 5.39 3.58
CA ALA A 241 1.50 6.47 2.58
C ALA A 241 1.15 7.84 3.20
N ALA A 242 0.23 7.87 4.17
CA ALA A 242 -0.13 9.08 4.88
C ALA A 242 1.05 9.64 5.69
N ASP A 243 1.76 8.78 6.40
CA ASP A 243 2.96 9.16 7.17
C ASP A 243 4.08 9.66 6.25
N ALA A 244 4.34 8.95 5.15
CA ALA A 244 5.32 9.37 4.15
C ALA A 244 4.98 10.75 3.55
N LEU A 245 3.71 11.00 3.22
CA LEU A 245 3.27 12.29 2.69
C LEU A 245 3.44 13.41 3.71
N CYS A 246 3.18 13.15 5.00
CA CYS A 246 3.42 14.12 6.06
C CYS A 246 4.90 14.50 6.17
N GLN A 247 5.81 13.52 6.08
CA GLN A 247 7.25 13.76 6.08
C GLN A 247 7.70 14.56 4.86
N ILE A 248 7.24 14.19 3.66
CA ILE A 248 7.52 14.92 2.42
C ILE A 248 7.01 16.37 2.51
N GLY A 249 5.80 16.57 3.04
CA GLY A 249 5.23 17.90 3.24
C GLY A 249 5.99 18.76 4.24
N GLN A 250 6.54 18.18 5.31
CA GLN A 250 7.42 18.89 6.24
C GLN A 250 8.77 19.26 5.59
N SER A 251 9.39 18.31 4.87
CA SER A 251 10.66 18.56 4.17
C SER A 251 10.53 19.61 3.07
N THR A 252 9.42 19.58 2.32
CA THR A 252 9.16 20.57 1.29
C THR A 252 8.92 21.95 1.89
N ARG A 253 8.18 22.05 3.01
CA ARG A 253 8.02 23.31 3.77
C ARG A 253 9.34 23.93 4.19
N MET A 254 10.24 23.12 4.73
CA MET A 254 11.58 23.60 5.10
C MET A 254 12.37 24.09 3.88
N SER A 255 12.30 23.36 2.76
CA SER A 255 12.98 23.73 1.51
C SER A 255 12.43 25.02 0.91
N VAL A 256 11.11 25.22 0.97
CA VAL A 256 10.46 26.48 0.55
C VAL A 256 10.90 27.64 1.44
N SER A 257 10.93 27.43 2.76
CA SER A 257 11.40 28.45 3.70
C SER A 257 12.85 28.86 3.42
N ASP A 258 13.74 27.90 3.15
CA ASP A 258 15.14 28.17 2.80
C ASP A 258 15.26 28.96 1.48
N ALA A 259 14.49 28.56 0.45
CA ALA A 259 14.47 29.28 -0.83
C ALA A 259 13.97 30.73 -0.69
N LEU A 260 12.99 30.99 0.20
CA LEU A 260 12.52 32.34 0.48
C LEU A 260 13.59 33.21 1.15
N VAL A 261 14.43 32.63 2.03
CA VAL A 261 15.59 33.35 2.61
C VAL A 261 16.58 33.72 1.51
N GLN A 262 16.84 32.81 0.56
CA GLN A 262 17.74 33.10 -0.58
C GLN A 262 17.23 34.25 -1.46
N PHE A 263 15.93 34.55 -1.51
CA PHE A 263 15.43 35.73 -2.24
C PHE A 263 15.82 37.07 -1.64
N GLN A 264 16.25 37.13 -0.37
CA GLN A 264 16.87 38.33 0.20
C GLN A 264 18.14 38.74 -0.58
N PHE A 265 18.82 37.78 -1.22
CA PHE A 265 19.95 38.07 -2.10
C PHE A 265 19.54 38.86 -3.36
N MET A 266 18.33 38.64 -3.89
CA MET A 266 17.86 39.41 -5.04
C MET A 266 17.57 40.87 -4.65
N ASP A 267 16.99 41.12 -3.48
CA ASP A 267 16.82 42.49 -2.97
C ASP A 267 18.18 43.19 -2.84
N ARG A 268 19.18 42.47 -2.31
CA ARG A 268 20.56 42.92 -2.22
C ARG A 268 21.21 43.21 -3.58
N ILE A 269 21.01 42.35 -4.60
CA ILE A 269 21.45 42.63 -5.98
C ILE A 269 20.75 43.86 -6.54
N GLY A 270 19.44 43.97 -6.32
CA GLY A 270 18.63 45.11 -6.76
C GLY A 270 19.18 46.43 -6.22
N GLN A 271 19.52 46.49 -4.93
CA GLN A 271 20.12 47.68 -4.30
C GLN A 271 21.49 48.02 -4.92
N ARG A 272 22.36 47.02 -5.12
CA ARG A 272 23.68 47.24 -5.77
C ARG A 272 23.53 47.79 -7.18
N LEU A 273 22.63 47.18 -7.97
CA LEU A 273 22.34 47.62 -9.32
C LEU A 273 21.75 49.04 -9.33
N ALA A 274 20.91 49.40 -8.37
CA ALA A 274 20.38 50.76 -8.23
C ALA A 274 21.48 51.79 -7.90
N HIS A 275 22.46 51.43 -7.06
CA HIS A 275 23.61 52.29 -6.79
C HIS A 275 24.46 52.49 -8.06
N VAL A 276 24.78 51.41 -8.78
CA VAL A 276 25.54 51.48 -10.06
C VAL A 276 24.77 52.28 -11.11
N HIS A 277 23.47 52.06 -11.24
CA HIS A 277 22.60 52.84 -12.12
C HIS A 277 22.68 54.34 -11.78
N SER A 278 22.54 54.69 -10.50
CA SER A 278 22.62 56.08 -10.04
C SER A 278 23.97 56.72 -10.32
N SER A 279 25.07 55.95 -10.20
CA SER A 279 26.42 56.45 -10.52
C SER A 279 26.59 56.71 -12.01
N LEU A 280 26.12 55.77 -12.84
CA LEU A 280 26.17 55.90 -14.29
C LEU A 280 25.34 57.09 -14.77
N ALA A 281 24.14 57.27 -14.23
CA ALA A 281 23.29 58.41 -14.55
C ALA A 281 23.95 59.75 -14.16
N LEU A 282 24.57 59.83 -12.98
CA LEU A 282 25.29 61.04 -12.55
C LEU A 282 26.50 61.33 -13.46
N LEU A 283 27.26 60.30 -13.84
CA LEU A 283 28.38 60.43 -14.78
C LEU A 283 27.90 60.91 -16.16
N GLY A 284 26.79 60.37 -16.67
CA GLY A 284 26.18 60.82 -17.92
C GLY A 284 25.77 62.29 -17.87
N GLN A 285 25.21 62.74 -16.75
CA GLN A 285 24.83 64.14 -16.54
C GLN A 285 26.03 65.10 -16.53
N GLU A 286 27.13 64.72 -15.88
CA GLU A 286 28.37 65.53 -15.89
C GLU A 286 28.97 65.60 -17.30
N LEU A 287 28.99 64.47 -18.03
CA LEU A 287 29.50 64.39 -19.41
C LEU A 287 28.66 65.19 -20.42
N HIS A 288 27.39 65.45 -20.14
CA HIS A 288 26.57 66.36 -20.92
C HIS A 288 27.02 67.83 -20.82
N THR A 289 27.66 68.21 -19.70
CA THR A 289 28.09 69.59 -19.45
C THR A 289 29.53 69.82 -19.92
N ASP A 290 30.49 69.06 -19.39
CA ASP A 290 31.88 69.11 -19.84
C ASP A 290 32.62 67.79 -19.51
N TRP A 291 33.89 67.65 -19.93
CA TRP A 291 34.72 66.55 -19.43
C TRP A 291 34.98 66.75 -17.92
N PRO A 292 34.62 65.78 -17.05
CA PRO A 292 34.74 65.96 -15.62
C PRO A 292 36.22 66.11 -15.22
N GLN A 293 36.51 67.16 -14.45
CA GLN A 293 37.83 67.39 -13.91
C GLN A 293 38.13 66.40 -12.79
N ALA A 294 39.41 66.15 -12.51
CA ALA A 294 39.84 65.18 -11.49
C ALA A 294 39.18 65.37 -10.12
N HIS A 295 38.90 66.62 -9.73
CA HIS A 295 38.23 66.92 -8.46
C HIS A 295 36.73 66.56 -8.45
N GLN A 296 36.05 66.64 -9.60
CA GLN A 296 34.65 66.22 -9.75
C GLN A 296 34.53 64.70 -9.73
N VAL A 297 35.46 63.99 -10.40
CA VAL A 297 35.53 62.52 -10.36
C VAL A 297 35.79 62.02 -8.93
N ALA A 298 36.67 62.68 -8.17
CA ALA A 298 36.94 62.34 -6.78
C ALA A 298 35.74 62.61 -5.85
N GLU A 299 34.91 63.61 -6.16
CA GLU A 299 33.68 63.88 -5.42
C GLU A 299 32.58 62.87 -5.74
N LEU A 300 32.45 62.47 -7.02
CA LEU A 300 31.60 61.36 -7.47
C LEU A 300 31.93 60.04 -6.75
N ASP A 301 33.22 59.68 -6.68
CA ASP A 301 33.72 58.50 -5.96
C ASP A 301 33.36 58.55 -4.47
N ARG A 302 33.50 59.72 -3.84
CA ARG A 302 33.14 59.92 -2.43
C ARG A 302 31.63 59.78 -2.19
N GLN A 303 30.81 60.34 -3.07
CA GLN A 303 29.35 60.23 -2.99
C GLN A 303 28.89 58.79 -3.21
N LEU A 304 29.53 58.07 -4.13
CA LEU A 304 29.28 56.66 -4.37
C LEU A 304 29.57 55.82 -3.12
N LEU A 305 30.75 56.00 -2.52
CA LEU A 305 31.14 55.31 -1.30
C LEU A 305 30.21 55.64 -0.11
N ALA A 306 29.66 56.85 -0.07
CA ALA A 306 28.69 57.29 0.94
C ALA A 306 27.29 56.69 0.72
N SER A 307 26.91 56.43 -0.54
CA SER A 307 25.61 55.84 -0.91
C SER A 307 25.51 54.35 -0.54
N TYR A 308 26.65 53.65 -0.42
CA TYR A 308 26.66 52.24 -0.04
C TYR A 308 26.19 52.01 1.39
N THR A 309 25.16 51.19 1.51
CA THR A 309 24.57 50.79 2.78
C THR A 309 25.25 49.55 3.36
N MET A 310 25.89 48.72 2.52
CA MET A 310 26.49 47.45 2.95
C MET A 310 28.03 47.47 3.00
N GLN A 311 28.63 46.70 3.93
CA GLN A 311 30.09 46.58 4.03
C GLN A 311 30.72 45.95 2.79
N GLU A 312 30.07 44.96 2.18
CA GLU A 312 30.61 44.26 1.00
C GLU A 312 30.69 45.18 -0.23
N GLU A 313 29.75 46.12 -0.39
CA GLU A 313 29.81 47.14 -1.45
C GLU A 313 31.03 48.05 -1.24
N LYS A 314 31.25 48.49 0.01
CA LYS A 314 32.42 49.33 0.37
C LYS A 314 33.74 48.59 0.16
N ARG A 315 33.79 47.28 0.44
CA ARG A 315 34.96 46.42 0.17
C ARG A 315 35.21 46.29 -1.32
N THR A 316 34.16 45.99 -2.09
CA THR A 316 34.23 45.87 -3.56
C THR A 316 34.75 47.17 -4.18
N HIS A 317 34.23 48.31 -3.74
CA HIS A 317 34.68 49.64 -4.17
C HIS A 317 36.14 49.93 -3.84
N ARG A 318 36.64 49.42 -2.69
CA ARG A 318 38.05 49.56 -2.27
C ARG A 318 38.96 48.47 -2.85
N ASN A 319 38.41 47.55 -3.64
CA ASN A 319 39.10 46.38 -4.16
C ASN A 319 39.77 45.54 -3.05
N GLU A 320 39.11 45.48 -1.89
CA GLU A 320 39.52 44.64 -0.76
C GLU A 320 39.09 43.19 -1.05
N PRO A 321 39.96 42.17 -0.82
CA PRO A 321 39.59 40.79 -1.06
C PRO A 321 38.41 40.37 -0.18
N GLU A 322 37.53 39.53 -0.72
CA GLU A 322 36.52 38.87 0.11
C GLU A 322 37.21 38.07 1.22
N PRO A 323 36.72 38.13 2.46
CA PRO A 323 37.19 37.23 3.50
C PRO A 323 36.96 35.79 3.05
N ALA A 324 37.94 34.90 3.30
CA ALA A 324 37.79 33.49 3.03
C ALA A 324 36.54 32.96 3.75
N ASP A 325 35.60 32.45 2.95
CA ASP A 325 34.35 31.78 3.31
C ASP A 325 34.22 31.44 4.80
N ASP A 326 33.49 32.27 5.56
CA ASP A 326 32.92 31.84 6.82
C ASP A 326 31.55 31.24 6.49
N ASN A 327 31.59 29.98 6.07
CA ASN A 327 30.42 29.13 5.83
C ASN A 327 29.66 28.79 7.14
N ASP A 328 29.69 29.68 8.13
CA ASP A 328 29.08 29.52 9.46
C ASP A 328 28.04 30.63 9.77
N GLY A 329 27.63 31.40 8.74
CA GLY A 329 26.66 32.48 8.86
C GLY A 329 25.19 32.10 8.60
N LEU A 330 24.88 30.83 8.34
CA LEU A 330 23.51 30.30 8.46
C LEU A 330 23.23 30.05 9.95
N VAL A 331 23.08 31.14 10.71
CA VAL A 331 22.46 31.06 12.03
C VAL A 331 21.01 30.69 11.81
N MET A 332 20.75 29.39 11.90
CA MET A 332 19.44 28.81 12.16
C MET A 332 18.77 29.57 13.32
N PHE A 333 17.71 30.30 13.00
CA PHE A 333 16.58 30.53 13.90
C PHE A 333 15.32 30.09 13.18
#